data_AF-N8Y2N7-F1
#
_entry.id   AF-N8Y2N7-F1
#
_cell.length_a   1.000
_cell.length_b   1.000
_cell.length_c   1.000
_cell.angle_alpha   90.00
_cell.angle_beta   90.00
_cell.angle_gamma   90.00
#
_symmetry.space_group_name_H-M   'P 1'
#
loop_
_entity.id
_entity.type
_entity.pdbx_description
1 polymer ?
#
loop_
_entity_poly.entity_id
_entity_poly.type
_entity_poly.pdbx_seq_one_letter_code
_entity_poly.pdbx_strand_id
1 'polypeptide(L)'
;MKKYLLGLVIAAAAMSSHAAVEETVYRGMGEASAQFPSFKKMQKQGLINKKPDISRNDYNDVYKLKKPLQFMGQTVALLSDEYMTQYAGCCVSEGWGAVLAKKSDMKLLTQFAKTNQCSLSKVEADASNYYGFKLKALPTAEYYELSCRERDLENQQ
;
A
#
# COMPACT_ATOMS: atom_id res chain seq x y z
N MET A 1 65.69 -37.76 -18.46
CA MET A 1 64.42 -38.28 -19.00
C MET A 1 63.30 -37.36 -18.56
N LYS A 2 62.48 -36.88 -19.50
CA LYS A 2 61.21 -36.18 -19.26
C LYS A 2 60.36 -36.95 -18.24
N LYS A 3 59.54 -36.25 -17.44
CA LYS A 3 58.06 -36.30 -17.51
C LYS A 3 57.38 -35.54 -16.34
N TYR A 4 56.76 -34.43 -16.73
CA TYR A 4 55.46 -33.87 -16.32
C TYR A 4 55.16 -33.46 -14.88
N LEU A 5 55.00 -32.14 -14.73
CA LEU A 5 54.05 -31.46 -13.83
C LEU A 5 52.68 -32.17 -13.86
N LEU A 6 52.04 -32.29 -12.70
CA LEU A 6 50.59 -32.10 -12.62
C LEU A 6 50.24 -31.54 -11.23
N GLY A 7 49.93 -30.25 -11.20
CA GLY A 7 49.40 -29.57 -10.02
C GLY A 7 47.93 -29.92 -9.82
N LEU A 8 47.58 -30.26 -8.58
CA LEU A 8 46.20 -30.39 -8.14
C LEU A 8 45.71 -29.01 -7.66
N VAL A 9 45.10 -28.26 -8.58
CA VAL A 9 44.28 -27.09 -8.22
C VAL A 9 42.94 -27.64 -7.74
N ILE A 10 42.71 -27.61 -6.43
CA ILE A 10 41.39 -27.86 -5.86
C ILE A 10 40.56 -26.60 -6.13
N ALA A 11 39.69 -26.68 -7.14
CA ALA A 11 38.71 -25.64 -7.42
C ALA A 11 37.68 -25.63 -6.28
N ALA A 12 37.77 -24.65 -5.38
CA ALA A 12 36.70 -24.34 -4.46
C ALA A 12 35.50 -23.83 -5.28
N ALA A 13 34.49 -24.67 -5.44
CA ALA A 13 33.21 -24.24 -5.98
C ALA A 13 32.58 -23.28 -4.97
N ALA A 14 32.70 -21.98 -5.22
CA ALA A 14 31.95 -20.97 -4.52
C ALA A 14 30.47 -21.17 -4.86
N MET A 15 29.74 -21.83 -3.97
CA MET A 15 28.28 -21.81 -4.01
C MET A 15 27.84 -20.40 -3.63
N SER A 16 27.63 -19.57 -4.65
CA SER A 16 26.95 -18.29 -4.48
C SER A 16 25.51 -18.57 -4.06
N SER A 17 25.27 -18.63 -2.75
CA SER A 17 23.94 -18.53 -2.18
C SER A 17 23.39 -17.16 -2.56
N HIS A 18 22.71 -17.08 -3.70
CA HIS A 18 21.83 -15.97 -3.99
C HIS A 18 20.66 -16.14 -3.03
N ALA A 19 20.77 -15.55 -1.84
CA ALA A 19 19.60 -15.18 -1.08
C ALA A 19 18.79 -14.30 -2.04
N ALA A 20 17.71 -14.85 -2.60
CA ALA A 20 16.72 -14.03 -3.27
C ALA A 20 16.34 -12.96 -2.25
N VAL A 21 16.69 -11.70 -2.56
CA VAL A 21 16.16 -10.57 -1.83
C VAL A 21 14.66 -10.70 -2.05
N GLU A 22 13.96 -11.18 -1.02
CA GLU A 22 12.52 -11.17 -0.99
C GLU A 22 12.16 -9.68 -1.12
N GLU A 23 11.78 -9.24 -2.33
CA GLU A 23 11.12 -7.96 -2.51
C GLU A 23 9.95 -8.03 -1.55
N THR A 24 10.05 -7.33 -0.42
CA THR A 24 9.01 -7.36 0.59
C THR A 24 7.80 -6.72 -0.04
N VAL A 25 6.92 -7.55 -0.60
CA VAL A 25 5.64 -7.15 -1.13
C VAL A 25 4.98 -6.30 -0.06
N TYR A 26 4.61 -5.09 -0.42
CA TYR A 26 4.16 -4.10 0.53
C TYR A 26 2.79 -4.51 1.09
N ARG A 27 2.81 -5.11 2.28
CA ARG A 27 1.61 -5.59 2.99
C ARG A 27 1.19 -4.58 4.05
N GLY A 28 0.00 -4.02 3.87
CA GLY A 28 -0.59 -3.04 4.78
C GLY A 28 0.29 -1.80 4.99
N MET A 29 -0.04 -0.98 5.98
CA MET A 29 0.77 0.20 6.32
C MET A 29 1.95 -0.13 7.23
N GLY A 30 2.79 -1.08 6.83
CA GLY A 30 3.98 -1.50 7.58
C GLY A 30 5.00 -0.36 7.78
N GLU A 31 5.95 -0.56 8.70
CA GLU A 31 7.00 0.44 9.01
C GLU A 31 8.15 0.43 7.98
N ALA A 32 8.22 -0.60 7.13
CA ALA A 32 9.26 -0.72 6.11
C ALA A 32 8.92 0.17 4.91
N SER A 33 9.61 1.32 4.80
CA SER A 33 9.62 2.34 3.71
C SER A 33 8.71 3.58 3.84
N ALA A 34 7.82 3.65 4.82
CA ALA A 34 6.56 4.34 4.59
C ALA A 34 6.61 5.89 4.59
N GLN A 35 6.56 6.48 3.38
CA GLN A 35 6.26 7.91 3.17
C GLN A 35 4.83 8.28 3.62
N PHE A 36 3.97 7.27 3.86
CA PHE A 36 2.65 7.39 4.47
C PHE A 36 2.66 6.82 5.90
N PRO A 37 2.10 7.49 6.94
CA PRO A 37 2.13 6.98 8.32
C PRO A 37 1.41 5.63 8.50
N SER A 38 1.92 4.75 9.37
CA SER A 38 1.25 3.49 9.74
C SER A 38 -0.07 3.70 10.50
N PHE A 39 -1.03 2.77 10.39
CA PHE A 39 -2.29 2.81 11.17
C PHE A 39 -2.02 2.93 12.68
N LYS A 40 -1.08 2.15 13.19
CA LYS A 40 -0.66 2.18 14.61
C LYS A 40 -0.18 3.58 15.02
N LYS A 41 0.65 4.21 14.19
CA LYS A 41 1.14 5.58 14.43
C LYS A 41 -0.01 6.59 14.37
N MET A 42 -0.89 6.49 13.38
CA MET A 42 -2.06 7.38 13.23
C MET A 42 -3.02 7.27 14.42
N GLN A 43 -3.29 6.05 14.90
CA GLN A 43 -4.09 5.81 16.11
C GLN A 43 -3.44 6.42 17.35
N LYS A 44 -2.12 6.23 17.52
CA LYS A 44 -1.36 6.81 18.65
C LYS A 44 -1.38 8.34 18.64
N GLN A 45 -1.34 8.97 17.46
CA GLN A 45 -1.39 10.42 17.28
C GLN A 45 -2.82 11.01 17.33
N GLY A 46 -3.84 10.14 17.41
CA GLY A 46 -5.24 10.54 17.35
C GLY A 46 -5.62 11.15 16.00
N LEU A 47 -4.94 10.76 14.91
CA LEU A 47 -5.32 11.09 13.54
C LEU A 47 -6.55 10.28 13.11
N ILE A 48 -6.69 9.06 13.61
CA ILE A 48 -7.84 8.17 13.41
C ILE A 48 -8.26 7.53 14.74
N ASN A 49 -9.45 6.96 14.76
CA ASN A 49 -9.96 6.18 15.88
C ASN A 49 -9.16 4.87 16.07
N LYS A 50 -9.13 4.35 17.31
CA LYS A 50 -8.58 3.01 17.60
C LYS A 50 -9.38 1.86 16.97
N LYS A 51 -10.68 2.09 16.71
CA LYS A 51 -11.58 1.18 16.01
C LYS A 51 -12.02 1.84 14.70
N PRO A 52 -12.26 1.07 13.64
CA PRO A 52 -12.76 1.62 12.38
C PRO A 52 -14.17 2.20 12.53
N ASP A 53 -14.51 3.16 11.68
CA ASP A 53 -15.84 3.76 11.57
C ASP A 53 -16.81 2.82 10.83
N ILE A 54 -16.30 2.04 9.86
CA ILE A 54 -17.01 0.90 9.25
C ILE A 54 -16.09 -0.31 9.36
N SER A 55 -16.57 -1.41 9.92
CA SER A 55 -15.74 -2.59 10.12
C SER A 55 -16.11 -3.72 9.18
N ARG A 56 -15.10 -4.33 8.55
CA ARG A 56 -15.17 -5.60 7.82
C ARG A 56 -16.23 -5.62 6.72
N ASN A 57 -16.47 -4.48 6.09
CA ASN A 57 -17.35 -4.45 4.93
C ASN A 57 -16.52 -4.77 3.69
N ASP A 58 -16.80 -5.90 3.06
CA ASP A 58 -15.96 -6.41 1.96
C ASP A 58 -14.49 -6.54 2.39
N TYR A 59 -14.27 -7.13 3.56
CA TYR A 59 -12.95 -7.31 4.20
C TYR A 59 -12.18 -6.03 4.55
N ASN A 60 -12.78 -4.86 4.33
CA ASN A 60 -12.16 -3.57 4.58
C ASN A 60 -12.67 -2.95 5.88
N ASP A 61 -11.73 -2.47 6.68
CA ASP A 61 -11.98 -1.55 7.80
C ASP A 61 -11.76 -0.12 7.31
N VAL A 62 -12.76 0.77 7.46
CA VAL A 62 -12.68 2.18 7.03
C VAL A 62 -12.56 3.11 8.23
N TYR A 63 -11.65 4.08 8.13
CA TYR A 63 -11.35 5.06 9.16
C TYR A 63 -11.55 6.48 8.64
N LYS A 64 -12.24 7.30 9.44
CA LYS A 64 -12.30 8.76 9.26
C LYS A 64 -11.13 9.44 9.94
N LEU A 65 -10.63 10.49 9.30
CA LEU A 65 -9.64 11.38 9.88
C LEU A 65 -10.31 12.25 10.97
N LYS A 66 -9.69 12.31 12.14
CA LYS A 66 -10.05 13.21 13.26
C LYS A 66 -9.32 14.54 13.21
N LYS A 67 -8.24 14.60 12.45
CA LYS A 67 -7.44 15.80 12.21
C LYS A 67 -7.02 15.83 10.74
N PRO A 68 -6.83 17.01 10.13
CA PRO A 68 -6.36 17.10 8.76
C PRO A 68 -5.05 16.35 8.55
N LEU A 69 -4.98 15.56 7.48
CA LEU A 69 -3.78 14.89 7.02
C LEU A 69 -3.59 15.24 5.55
N GLN A 70 -2.40 15.76 5.22
CA GLN A 70 -2.01 16.00 3.84
C GLN A 70 -1.07 14.89 3.39
N PHE A 71 -1.21 14.47 2.13
CA PHE A 71 -0.33 13.50 1.51
C PHE A 71 -0.13 13.86 0.04
N MET A 72 1.13 14.05 -0.37
CA MET A 72 1.51 14.41 -1.75
C MET A 72 0.69 15.59 -2.34
N GLY A 73 0.46 16.62 -1.52
CA GLY A 73 -0.31 17.81 -1.88
C GLY A 73 -1.83 17.65 -1.83
N GLN A 74 -2.35 16.46 -1.52
CA GLN A 74 -3.79 16.18 -1.43
C GLN A 74 -4.23 16.03 0.03
N THR A 75 -5.52 16.23 0.28
CA THR A 75 -6.09 16.04 1.63
C THR A 75 -6.66 14.63 1.77
N VAL A 76 -6.22 13.89 2.78
CA VAL A 76 -6.77 12.57 3.09
C VAL A 76 -8.15 12.71 3.76
N ALA A 77 -9.16 12.07 3.17
CA ALA A 77 -10.54 12.10 3.65
C ALA A 77 -10.94 10.80 4.37
N LEU A 78 -10.54 9.66 3.82
CA LEU A 78 -10.78 8.33 4.39
C LEU A 78 -9.53 7.46 4.22
N LEU A 79 -9.40 6.48 5.11
CA LEU A 79 -8.42 5.42 5.03
C LEU A 79 -9.14 4.07 5.08
N SER A 80 -8.63 3.08 4.37
CA SER A 80 -9.11 1.70 4.42
C SER A 80 -7.94 0.74 4.65
N ASP A 81 -8.20 -0.31 5.42
CA ASP A 81 -7.25 -1.39 5.70
C ASP A 81 -7.89 -2.73 5.38
N GLU A 82 -7.19 -3.54 4.59
CA GLU A 82 -7.58 -4.88 4.19
C GLU A 82 -6.49 -5.85 4.67
N TYR A 83 -6.73 -6.51 5.80
CA TYR A 83 -5.68 -7.22 6.56
C TYR A 83 -6.11 -8.61 7.04
N MET A 84 -7.24 -9.15 6.57
CA MET A 84 -7.73 -10.47 6.99
C MET A 84 -6.90 -11.60 6.38
N THR A 85 -5.66 -11.73 6.86
CA THR A 85 -4.60 -12.59 6.31
C THR A 85 -4.97 -14.06 6.22
N GLN A 86 -5.88 -14.54 7.07
CA GLN A 86 -6.41 -15.91 7.00
C GLN A 86 -7.20 -16.22 5.71
N TYR A 87 -7.56 -15.19 4.95
CA TYR A 87 -8.23 -15.27 3.64
C TYR A 87 -7.40 -14.64 2.51
N ALA A 88 -6.11 -14.37 2.75
CA ALA A 88 -5.21 -13.81 1.74
C ALA A 88 -5.06 -14.77 0.56
N GLY A 89 -5.17 -14.23 -0.67
CA GLY A 89 -5.04 -14.99 -1.91
C GLY A 89 -6.31 -15.70 -2.40
N CYS A 90 -7.43 -15.68 -1.67
CA CYS A 90 -8.74 -16.15 -2.18
C CYS A 90 -9.73 -15.00 -2.39
N CYS A 91 -9.89 -14.12 -1.39
CA CYS A 91 -10.86 -13.02 -1.42
C CYS A 91 -10.31 -11.72 -0.80
N VAL A 92 -9.17 -11.80 -0.11
CA VAL A 92 -8.51 -10.66 0.52
C VAL A 92 -7.25 -10.35 -0.25
N SER A 93 -7.11 -9.08 -0.61
CA SER A 93 -5.90 -8.51 -1.15
C SER A 93 -5.29 -7.61 -0.09
N GLU A 94 -4.25 -8.08 0.58
CA GLU A 94 -3.68 -7.37 1.71
C GLU A 94 -3.16 -5.99 1.30
N GLY A 95 -3.43 -4.97 2.11
CA GLY A 95 -2.97 -3.61 1.84
C GLY A 95 -3.90 -2.53 2.37
N TRP A 96 -3.69 -1.31 1.89
CA TRP A 96 -4.46 -0.15 2.34
C TRP A 96 -4.92 0.72 1.18
N GLY A 97 -5.93 1.54 1.44
CA GLY A 97 -6.40 2.58 0.53
C GLY A 97 -6.58 3.92 1.22
N ALA A 98 -6.52 5.00 0.45
CA ALA A 98 -6.85 6.33 0.89
C ALA A 98 -7.72 7.04 -0.13
N VAL A 99 -8.84 7.61 0.33
CA VAL A 99 -9.64 8.55 -0.46
C VAL A 99 -9.07 9.94 -0.24
N LEU A 100 -8.65 10.59 -1.32
CA LEU A 100 -7.92 11.84 -1.33
C LEU A 100 -8.75 12.91 -2.03
N ALA A 101 -9.05 14.01 -1.34
CA ALA A 101 -9.60 15.20 -1.97
C ALA A 101 -8.48 15.93 -2.70
N LYS A 102 -8.64 16.12 -4.02
CA LYS A 102 -7.67 16.84 -4.84
C LYS A 102 -7.62 18.32 -4.44
N LYS A 103 -6.40 18.82 -4.26
CA LYS A 103 -6.11 20.22 -3.89
C LYS A 103 -5.09 20.88 -4.81
N SER A 104 -4.19 20.09 -5.39
CA SER A 104 -3.12 20.57 -6.27
C SER A 104 -2.98 19.68 -7.49
N ASP A 105 -1.96 19.98 -8.31
CA ASP A 105 -1.47 19.07 -9.33
C ASP A 105 -1.14 17.68 -8.74
N MET A 106 -1.38 16.63 -9.52
CA MET A 106 -1.35 15.23 -9.10
C MET A 106 -0.02 14.52 -9.36
N LYS A 107 0.98 15.19 -9.97
CA LYS A 107 2.24 14.55 -10.40
C LYS A 107 2.94 13.79 -9.28
N LEU A 108 3.04 14.38 -8.08
CA LEU A 108 3.69 13.72 -6.93
C LEU A 108 2.94 12.47 -6.47
N LEU A 109 1.60 12.53 -6.47
CA LEU A 109 0.78 11.38 -6.07
C LEU A 109 0.82 10.27 -7.13
N THR A 110 0.78 10.62 -8.41
CA THR A 110 0.94 9.66 -9.51
C THR A 110 2.31 9.01 -9.48
N GLN A 111 3.38 9.78 -9.23
CA GLN A 111 4.73 9.25 -9.09
C GLN A 111 4.83 8.33 -7.87
N PHE A 112 4.25 8.72 -6.74
CA PHE A 112 4.17 7.85 -5.56
C PHE A 112 3.48 6.53 -5.89
N ALA A 113 2.32 6.57 -6.54
CA ALA A 113 1.57 5.37 -6.88
C ALA A 113 2.40 4.42 -7.76
N LYS A 114 3.03 4.95 -8.82
CA LYS A 114 3.91 4.17 -9.70
C LYS A 114 5.12 3.59 -8.97
N THR A 115 5.82 4.41 -8.18
CA THR A 115 7.02 3.98 -7.44
C THR A 115 6.70 2.87 -6.43
N ASN A 116 5.51 2.88 -5.84
CA ASN A 116 5.11 1.92 -4.81
C ASN A 116 4.12 0.86 -5.34
N GLN A 117 3.97 0.74 -6.67
CA GLN A 117 3.08 -0.24 -7.32
C GLN A 117 1.64 -0.19 -6.80
N CYS A 118 1.16 1.01 -6.47
CA CYS A 118 -0.21 1.29 -6.07
C CYS A 118 -1.04 1.70 -7.30
N SER A 119 -2.35 1.47 -7.27
CA SER A 119 -3.28 2.05 -8.23
C SER A 119 -3.74 3.44 -7.78
N LEU A 120 -4.01 4.30 -8.76
CA LEU A 120 -4.57 5.63 -8.56
C LEU A 120 -5.73 5.83 -9.52
N SER A 121 -6.95 5.87 -9.00
CA SER A 121 -8.17 6.01 -9.79
C SER A 121 -8.99 7.20 -9.31
N LYS A 122 -9.77 7.79 -10.22
CA LYS A 122 -10.75 8.82 -9.86
C LYS A 122 -11.94 8.14 -9.19
N VAL A 123 -12.42 8.71 -8.09
CA VAL A 123 -13.68 8.29 -7.48
C VAL A 123 -14.80 8.96 -8.28
N GLU A 124 -15.67 8.13 -8.87
CA GLU A 124 -16.79 8.62 -9.68
C GLU A 124 -17.73 9.50 -8.84
N ALA A 125 -18.27 10.55 -9.47
CA ALA A 125 -19.08 11.54 -8.77
C ALA A 125 -20.40 10.94 -8.23
N ASP A 126 -20.88 9.86 -8.84
CA ASP A 126 -22.06 9.12 -8.42
C ASP A 126 -21.74 7.94 -7.48
N ALA A 127 -20.45 7.68 -7.19
CA ALA A 127 -20.03 6.68 -6.24
C ALA A 127 -20.70 6.95 -4.89
N SER A 128 -21.67 6.12 -4.56
CA SER A 128 -22.50 6.31 -3.37
C SER A 128 -21.82 5.77 -2.10
N ASN A 129 -20.82 4.90 -2.27
CA ASN A 129 -20.31 4.05 -1.22
C ASN A 129 -18.81 3.76 -1.40
N TYR A 130 -18.06 3.80 -0.29
CA TYR A 130 -16.70 3.34 -0.17
C TYR A 130 -16.62 2.34 1.01
N TYR A 131 -16.67 1.04 0.72
CA TYR A 131 -16.70 -0.04 1.72
C TYR A 131 -17.67 0.21 2.89
N GLY A 132 -18.94 0.47 2.59
CA GLY A 132 -19.99 0.79 3.54
C GLY A 132 -20.06 2.27 3.94
N PHE A 133 -19.04 3.07 3.60
CA PHE A 133 -19.03 4.49 3.89
C PHE A 133 -19.77 5.31 2.83
N LYS A 134 -20.75 6.13 3.23
CA LYS A 134 -21.48 7.02 2.32
C LYS A 134 -20.61 8.21 1.90
N LEU A 135 -20.08 8.20 0.69
CA LEU A 135 -19.20 9.27 0.17
C LEU A 135 -19.87 10.64 0.12
N LYS A 136 -21.19 10.70 -0.05
CA LYS A 136 -21.99 11.94 0.02
C LYS A 136 -21.92 12.66 1.38
N ALA A 137 -21.42 12.00 2.43
CA ALA A 137 -21.17 12.62 3.73
C ALA A 137 -19.84 13.39 3.79
N LEU A 138 -18.99 13.28 2.76
CA LEU A 138 -17.78 14.09 2.62
C LEU A 138 -18.11 15.46 2.00
N PRO A 139 -17.29 16.49 2.25
CA PRO A 139 -17.40 17.76 1.55
C PRO A 139 -17.32 17.61 0.03
N THR A 140 -17.92 18.53 -0.73
CA THR A 140 -17.80 18.51 -2.20
C THR A 140 -16.35 18.75 -2.64
N ALA A 141 -15.77 17.79 -3.34
CA ALA A 141 -14.44 17.87 -3.96
C ALA A 141 -14.31 16.85 -5.10
N GLU A 142 -13.27 16.99 -5.92
CA GLU A 142 -12.82 15.90 -6.79
C GLU A 142 -12.00 14.92 -5.96
N TYR A 143 -12.41 13.64 -5.96
CA TYR A 143 -11.82 12.60 -5.14
C TYR A 143 -11.06 11.57 -5.98
N TYR A 144 -9.98 11.05 -5.41
CA TYR A 144 -9.20 9.94 -5.97
C TYR A 144 -8.99 8.87 -4.91
N GLU A 145 -8.98 7.61 -5.32
CA GLU A 145 -8.50 6.52 -4.48
C GLU A 145 -7.05 6.21 -4.85
N LEU A 146 -6.18 6.27 -3.85
CA LEU A 146 -4.87 5.62 -3.89
C LEU A 146 -5.03 4.26 -3.19
N SER A 147 -4.84 3.15 -3.91
CA SER A 147 -4.89 1.80 -3.37
C SER A 147 -3.51 1.14 -3.50
N CYS A 148 -2.96 0.71 -2.37
CA CYS A 148 -1.68 -0.01 -2.29
C CYS A 148 -1.95 -1.40 -1.70
N ARG A 149 -2.56 -2.27 -2.51
CA ARG A 149 -2.89 -3.65 -2.15
C ARG A 149 -2.19 -4.65 -3.06
N GLU A 150 -2.14 -5.90 -2.63
CA GLU A 150 -1.51 -6.99 -3.42
C GLU A 150 -2.07 -7.06 -4.86
N ARG A 151 -3.36 -6.79 -5.06
CA ARG A 151 -4.03 -6.77 -6.36
C ARG A 151 -3.59 -5.62 -7.25
N ASP A 152 -3.00 -4.58 -6.69
CA ASP A 152 -2.54 -3.41 -7.44
C ASP A 152 -1.16 -3.63 -8.09
N LEU A 153 -0.41 -4.65 -7.64
CA LEU A 153 0.89 -5.04 -8.20
C LEU A 153 0.76 -5.46 -9.68
N GLU A 154 -0.32 -6.16 -10.00
CA GLU A 154 -0.59 -6.71 -11.34
C GLU A 154 -1.12 -5.66 -12.32
N ASN A 155 -1.70 -4.57 -11.82
CA ASN A 155 -2.40 -3.56 -12.61
C ASN A 155 -1.48 -2.46 -13.22
N GLN A 156 -0.15 -2.63 -13.14
CA GLN A 156 0.83 -1.62 -13.58
C GLN A 156 1.41 -1.86 -14.99
N GLN A 157 0.77 -2.71 -15.82
CA GLN A 157 1.18 -2.99 -17.20
C GLN A 157 0.78 -1.89 -18.19
#